data_AF-A0A932A152-F1
#
_entry.id   AF-A0A932A152-F1
#
_cell.length_a   1.000
_cell.length_b   1.000
_cell.length_c   1.000
_cell.angle_alpha   90.00
_cell.angle_beta   90.00
_cell.angle_gamma   90.00
#
_symmetry.space_group_name_H-M   'P 1'
#
loop_
_entity.id
_entity.type
_entity.pdbx_description
1 polymer ?
#
loop_
_entity_poly.entity_id
_entity_poly.type
_entity_poly.pdbx_seq_one_letter_code
_entity_poly.pdbx_strand_id
1 'polypeptide(L)'
;MTIPFFQEAEQKIRRLIDEKQYRQAYGLCKEYLMEYPYDELFLNLKTEIEELVNENNENIINKKIVELEKDFKEEKYAGILEELKKLLEVNPRHKQLVKFFRKTQGAYEKQIGKNQQYFDENQRQRLEILLEQNPAGLIEELFILEKNNPGNQNVLNLTTEFRDKLIAEKIKEKEELIYSEKYEAIENFIKELETVDAKNQRIAEIGKMAKARQHYSQLHDKEEFLYQGEKHIDTLMKLKKFDKAIKAANELLAIDRFNTRILKLLEKARKKLFTQSSEETIDIIQKKQEQLNTDHKNNPDKYIEL
;
A
#
# COMPACT_ATOMS: atom_id res chain seq x y z
N MET A 1 -10.52 85.33 -34.10
CA MET A 1 -10.57 84.13 -34.95
C MET A 1 -10.79 82.84 -34.15
N THR A 2 -11.28 82.91 -32.91
CA THR A 2 -11.38 81.75 -32.00
C THR A 2 -12.73 81.05 -32.08
N ILE A 3 -13.84 81.78 -32.13
CA ILE A 3 -15.21 81.22 -32.06
C ILE A 3 -15.56 80.18 -33.16
N PRO A 4 -15.19 80.37 -34.45
CA PRO A 4 -15.55 79.41 -35.50
C PRO A 4 -14.85 78.05 -35.35
N PHE A 5 -13.59 78.06 -34.90
CA PHE A 5 -12.81 76.84 -34.71
C PHE A 5 -13.40 75.95 -33.60
N PHE A 6 -13.70 76.51 -32.44
CA PHE A 6 -14.29 75.74 -31.32
C PHE A 6 -15.64 75.12 -31.70
N GLN A 7 -16.46 75.85 -32.49
CA GLN A 7 -17.75 75.35 -32.98
C GLN A 7 -17.59 74.19 -33.97
N GLU A 8 -16.66 74.29 -34.93
CA GLU A 8 -16.38 73.21 -35.88
C GLU A 8 -15.79 71.97 -35.18
N ALA A 9 -14.89 72.20 -34.22
CA ALA A 9 -14.28 71.14 -33.41
C ALA A 9 -15.33 70.41 -32.55
N GLU A 10 -16.23 71.15 -31.89
CA GLU A 10 -17.35 70.59 -31.14
C GLU A 10 -18.26 69.73 -32.02
N GLN A 11 -18.70 70.26 -33.16
CA GLN A 11 -19.58 69.53 -34.08
C GLN A 11 -18.94 68.22 -34.57
N LYS A 12 -17.64 68.25 -34.87
CA LYS A 12 -16.90 67.06 -35.30
C LYS A 12 -16.83 66.01 -34.19
N ILE A 13 -16.55 66.42 -32.95
CA ILE A 13 -16.52 65.51 -31.80
C ILE A 13 -17.91 64.95 -31.51
N ARG A 14 -18.95 65.79 -31.51
CA ARG A 14 -20.34 65.36 -31.29
C ARG A 14 -20.81 64.36 -32.34
N ARG A 15 -20.46 64.57 -33.61
CA ARG A 15 -20.75 63.59 -34.67
C ARG A 15 -20.10 62.24 -34.39
N LEU A 16 -18.86 62.21 -33.92
CA LEU A 16 -18.18 60.95 -33.56
C LEU A 16 -18.80 60.29 -32.33
N ILE A 17 -19.32 61.07 -31.38
CA ILE A 17 -20.10 60.57 -30.24
C ILE A 17 -21.39 59.90 -30.74
N ASP A 18 -22.14 60.57 -31.62
CA ASP A 18 -23.40 60.06 -32.20
C ASP A 18 -23.17 58.78 -33.01
N GLU A 19 -22.06 58.70 -33.75
CA GLU A 19 -21.62 57.51 -34.49
C GLU A 19 -21.01 56.41 -33.59
N LYS A 20 -21.00 56.61 -32.26
CA LYS A 20 -20.42 55.70 -31.25
C LYS A 20 -18.92 55.41 -31.44
N GLN A 21 -18.21 56.29 -32.13
CA GLN A 21 -16.78 56.20 -32.36
C GLN A 21 -15.99 56.80 -31.19
N TYR A 22 -16.30 56.36 -29.96
CA TYR A 22 -15.82 56.98 -28.72
C TYR A 22 -14.29 57.08 -28.62
N ARG A 23 -13.54 56.08 -29.13
CA ARG A 23 -12.07 56.11 -29.15
C ARG A 23 -11.53 57.26 -30.00
N GLN A 24 -12.16 57.53 -31.15
CA GLN A 24 -11.75 58.60 -32.05
C GLN A 24 -12.18 59.96 -31.51
N ALA A 25 -13.40 60.07 -30.98
CA ALA A 25 -13.89 61.27 -30.29
C ALA A 25 -12.97 61.64 -29.12
N TYR A 26 -12.57 60.67 -28.29
CA TYR A 26 -11.68 60.87 -27.16
C TYR A 26 -10.26 61.26 -27.59
N GLY A 27 -9.75 60.67 -28.69
CA GLY A 27 -8.47 61.03 -29.29
C GLY A 27 -8.43 62.50 -29.73
N LEU A 28 -9.47 62.95 -30.43
CA LEU A 28 -9.63 64.35 -30.85
C LEU A 28 -9.75 65.30 -29.65
N CYS A 29 -10.52 64.97 -28.61
CA CYS A 29 -10.57 65.77 -27.38
C CYS A 29 -9.17 65.89 -26.75
N LYS A 30 -8.39 64.81 -26.71
CA LYS A 30 -7.02 64.85 -26.17
C LYS A 30 -6.09 65.73 -27.00
N GLU A 31 -6.16 65.63 -28.33
CA GLU A 31 -5.37 66.46 -29.25
C GLU A 31 -5.67 67.95 -29.02
N TYR A 32 -6.94 68.36 -28.96
CA TYR A 32 -7.29 69.75 -28.70
C TYR A 32 -6.94 70.22 -27.28
N LEU A 33 -7.04 69.35 -26.27
CA LEU A 33 -6.59 69.65 -24.91
C LEU A 33 -5.05 69.73 -24.78
N MET A 34 -4.26 69.25 -25.75
CA MET A 34 -2.81 69.51 -25.77
C MET A 34 -2.51 70.95 -26.17
N GLU A 35 -3.28 71.51 -27.10
CA GLU A 35 -3.14 72.90 -27.55
C GLU A 35 -3.87 73.90 -26.62
N TYR A 36 -4.98 73.47 -26.00
CA TYR A 36 -5.83 74.27 -25.12
C TYR A 36 -6.16 73.53 -23.80
N PRO A 37 -5.21 73.44 -22.85
CA PRO A 37 -5.30 72.52 -21.70
C PRO A 37 -6.41 72.75 -20.69
N TYR A 38 -6.97 73.96 -20.64
CA TYR A 38 -7.97 74.38 -19.65
C TYR A 38 -9.30 74.78 -20.28
N ASP A 39 -9.49 74.46 -21.56
CA ASP A 39 -10.71 74.82 -22.26
C ASP A 39 -11.90 73.96 -21.76
N GLU A 40 -12.91 74.63 -21.20
CA GLU A 40 -14.06 73.98 -20.56
C GLU A 40 -14.87 73.13 -21.54
N LEU A 41 -14.97 73.53 -22.81
CA LEU A 41 -15.72 72.80 -23.82
C LEU A 41 -15.10 71.41 -24.05
N PHE A 42 -13.80 71.34 -24.28
CA PHE A 42 -13.13 70.06 -24.52
C PHE A 42 -12.98 69.20 -23.25
N LEU A 43 -12.87 69.81 -22.07
CA LEU A 43 -12.92 69.10 -20.78
C LEU A 43 -14.30 68.46 -20.54
N ASN A 44 -15.38 69.20 -20.82
CA ASN A 44 -16.75 68.70 -20.70
C ASN A 44 -17.01 67.56 -21.72
N LEU A 45 -16.64 67.74 -22.99
CA LEU A 45 -16.77 66.70 -24.01
C LEU A 45 -15.95 65.45 -23.68
N LYS A 46 -14.73 65.60 -23.15
CA LYS A 46 -13.92 64.46 -22.70
C LYS A 46 -14.62 63.68 -21.58
N THR A 47 -15.20 64.39 -20.62
CA THR A 47 -15.92 63.79 -19.48
C THR A 47 -17.18 63.07 -19.96
N GLU A 48 -17.97 63.71 -20.85
CA GLU A 48 -19.14 63.11 -21.50
C GLU A 48 -18.77 61.80 -22.24
N ILE A 49 -17.67 61.79 -22.99
CA ILE A 49 -17.20 60.58 -23.68
C ILE A 49 -16.79 59.49 -22.68
N GLU A 50 -16.11 59.84 -21.58
CA GLU A 50 -15.74 58.88 -20.53
C GLU A 50 -16.97 58.26 -19.86
N GLU A 51 -18.00 59.06 -19.58
CA GLU A 51 -19.29 58.60 -19.06
C GLU A 51 -19.99 57.65 -20.05
N LEU A 52 -20.12 58.04 -21.33
CA LEU A 52 -20.74 57.22 -22.36
C LEU A 52 -20.00 55.91 -22.63
N VAL A 53 -18.66 55.91 -22.57
CA VAL A 53 -17.84 54.68 -22.66
C VAL A 53 -18.10 53.78 -21.47
N ASN A 54 -18.18 54.33 -20.25
CA ASN A 54 -18.50 53.56 -19.05
C ASN A 54 -19.90 52.94 -19.15
N GLU A 55 -20.91 53.71 -19.54
CA GLU A 55 -22.28 53.20 -19.75
C GLU A 55 -22.33 52.11 -20.82
N ASN A 56 -21.63 52.30 -21.94
CA ASN A 56 -21.58 51.30 -23.00
C ASN A 56 -20.87 50.02 -22.53
N ASN A 57 -19.79 50.14 -21.76
CA ASN A 57 -19.09 48.99 -21.17
C ASN A 57 -19.98 48.26 -20.15
N GLU A 58 -20.70 48.97 -19.29
CA GLU A 58 -21.67 48.39 -18.37
C GLU A 58 -22.78 47.66 -19.13
N ASN A 59 -23.30 48.25 -20.21
CA ASN A 59 -24.32 47.62 -21.05
C ASN A 59 -23.82 46.33 -21.72
N ILE A 60 -22.58 46.30 -22.21
CA ILE A 60 -21.95 45.10 -22.77
C ILE A 60 -21.80 44.02 -21.69
N ILE A 61 -21.30 44.39 -20.51
CA ILE A 61 -21.13 43.47 -19.38
C ILE A 61 -22.48 42.90 -18.96
N ASN A 62 -23.51 43.73 -18.81
CA ASN A 62 -24.86 43.31 -18.41
C ASN A 62 -25.46 42.34 -19.42
N LYS A 63 -25.35 42.61 -20.73
CA LYS A 63 -25.78 41.67 -21.77
C LYS A 63 -25.07 40.33 -21.64
N LYS A 64 -23.75 40.36 -21.40
CA LYS A 64 -22.97 39.14 -21.26
C LYS A 64 -23.32 38.35 -20.00
N ILE A 65 -23.60 39.03 -18.89
CA ILE A 65 -24.11 38.40 -17.67
C ILE A 65 -25.44 37.68 -17.96
N VAL A 66 -26.38 38.32 -18.66
CA VAL A 66 -27.67 37.70 -19.01
C VAL A 66 -27.50 36.46 -19.89
N GLU A 67 -26.56 36.46 -20.83
CA GLU A 67 -26.21 35.27 -21.61
C GLU A 67 -25.69 34.15 -20.71
N LEU A 68 -24.70 34.45 -19.88
CA LEU A 68 -24.08 33.48 -18.98
C LEU A 68 -25.05 32.97 -17.90
N GLU A 69 -26.08 33.74 -17.52
CA GLU A 69 -27.15 33.28 -16.65
C GLU A 69 -28.02 32.18 -17.28
N LYS A 70 -28.12 32.14 -18.62
CA LYS A 70 -28.76 31.02 -19.33
C LYS A 70 -27.91 29.76 -19.21
N ASP A 71 -26.61 29.88 -19.51
CA ASP A 71 -25.65 28.78 -19.37
C ASP A 71 -25.57 28.27 -17.93
N PHE A 72 -25.75 29.15 -16.95
CA PHE A 72 -25.79 28.80 -15.53
C PHE A 72 -26.95 27.85 -15.21
N LYS A 73 -28.12 28.05 -15.83
CA LYS A 73 -29.27 27.16 -15.66
C LYS A 73 -29.06 25.81 -16.34
N GLU A 74 -28.24 25.77 -17.38
CA GLU A 74 -27.81 24.55 -18.08
C GLU A 74 -26.62 23.86 -17.40
N GLU A 75 -26.20 24.33 -16.23
CA GLU A 75 -25.08 23.80 -15.43
C GLU A 75 -23.72 23.79 -16.15
N LYS A 76 -23.52 24.65 -17.15
CA LYS A 76 -22.27 24.77 -17.92
C LYS A 76 -21.20 25.59 -17.18
N TYR A 77 -20.99 25.32 -15.89
CA TYR A 77 -20.24 26.21 -15.01
C TYR A 77 -18.77 26.43 -15.40
N ALA A 78 -18.08 25.42 -15.93
CA ALA A 78 -16.68 25.53 -16.33
C ALA A 78 -16.48 26.60 -17.43
N GLY A 79 -17.29 26.55 -18.49
CA GLY A 79 -17.25 27.55 -19.57
C GLY A 79 -17.63 28.96 -19.09
N ILE A 80 -18.59 29.06 -18.16
CA ILE A 80 -18.95 30.34 -17.55
C ILE A 80 -17.77 30.93 -16.76
N LEU A 81 -17.04 30.12 -16.00
CA LEU A 81 -15.89 30.57 -15.24
C LEU A 81 -14.75 31.07 -16.14
N GLU A 82 -14.52 30.43 -17.29
CA GLU A 82 -13.54 30.90 -18.28
C GLU A 82 -13.91 32.27 -18.84
N GLU A 83 -15.17 32.47 -19.24
CA GLU A 83 -15.64 33.75 -19.76
C GLU A 83 -15.64 34.85 -18.68
N LEU A 84 -16.04 34.53 -17.45
CA LEU A 84 -16.00 35.48 -16.34
C LEU A 84 -14.57 35.89 -15.97
N LYS A 85 -13.58 35.00 -16.09
CA LYS A 85 -12.16 35.35 -15.91
C LYS A 85 -11.73 36.41 -16.92
N LYS A 86 -12.03 36.21 -18.21
CA LYS A 86 -11.71 37.18 -19.28
C LYS A 86 -12.34 38.55 -19.01
N LEU A 87 -13.61 38.58 -18.57
CA LEU A 87 -14.30 39.84 -18.24
C LEU A 87 -13.71 40.53 -17.00
N LEU A 88 -13.28 39.75 -15.99
CA LEU A 88 -12.65 40.27 -14.78
C LEU A 88 -11.19 40.72 -14.99
N GLU A 89 -10.48 40.20 -15.98
CA GLU A 89 -9.15 40.72 -16.37
C GLU A 89 -9.24 42.18 -16.83
N VAL A 90 -10.27 42.50 -17.61
CA VAL A 90 -10.52 43.85 -18.13
C VAL A 90 -11.19 44.74 -17.09
N ASN A 91 -12.08 44.17 -16.25
CA ASN A 91 -12.85 44.91 -15.24
C ASN A 91 -12.79 44.25 -13.84
N PRO A 92 -11.63 44.30 -13.14
CA PRO A 92 -11.41 43.51 -11.92
C PRO A 92 -12.32 43.89 -10.74
N ARG A 93 -12.84 45.12 -10.73
CA ARG A 93 -13.64 45.67 -9.62
C ARG A 93 -15.15 45.70 -9.91
N HIS A 94 -15.59 45.13 -11.03
CA HIS A 94 -17.01 45.16 -11.39
C HIS A 94 -17.82 44.27 -10.43
N LYS A 95 -18.64 44.90 -9.56
CA LYS A 95 -19.33 44.24 -8.45
C LYS A 95 -20.19 43.04 -8.88
N GLN A 96 -20.92 43.17 -9.99
CA GLN A 96 -21.79 42.09 -10.46
C GLN A 96 -21.01 40.89 -11.02
N LEU A 97 -19.90 41.15 -11.73
CA LEU A 97 -19.06 40.09 -12.29
C LEU A 97 -18.40 39.28 -11.16
N VAL A 98 -17.89 39.97 -10.14
CA VAL A 98 -17.31 39.32 -8.96
C VAL A 98 -18.35 38.48 -8.21
N LYS A 99 -19.56 39.02 -8.01
CA LYS A 99 -20.66 38.30 -7.35
C LYS A 99 -21.05 37.05 -8.14
N PHE A 100 -21.18 37.18 -9.47
CA PHE A 100 -21.57 36.06 -10.32
C PHE A 100 -20.46 35.02 -10.43
N PHE A 101 -19.19 35.42 -10.53
CA PHE A 101 -18.04 34.52 -10.49
C PHE A 101 -18.02 33.66 -9.23
N ARG A 102 -18.18 34.27 -8.04
CA ARG A 102 -18.24 33.53 -6.77
C ARG A 102 -19.43 32.56 -6.71
N LYS A 103 -20.60 32.98 -7.20
CA LYS A 103 -21.79 32.13 -7.27
C LYS A 103 -21.55 30.91 -8.18
N THR A 104 -20.98 31.12 -9.36
CA THR A 104 -20.65 30.06 -10.32
C THR A 104 -19.57 29.13 -9.79
N GLN A 105 -18.54 29.66 -9.14
CA GLN A 105 -17.50 28.84 -8.52
C GLN A 105 -18.09 27.90 -7.46
N GLY A 106 -18.92 28.42 -6.55
CA GLY A 106 -19.56 27.58 -5.53
C GLY A 106 -20.54 26.55 -6.11
N ALA A 107 -21.20 26.85 -7.23
CA ALA A 107 -22.06 25.89 -7.92
C ALA A 107 -21.23 24.79 -8.62
N TYR A 108 -20.13 25.16 -9.26
CA TYR A 108 -19.20 24.23 -9.90
C TYR A 108 -18.53 23.29 -8.91
N GLU A 109 -18.05 23.80 -7.78
CA GLU A 109 -17.48 22.99 -6.70
C GLU A 109 -18.49 21.97 -6.17
N LYS A 110 -19.76 22.36 -6.01
CA LYS A 110 -20.83 21.42 -5.63
C LYS A 110 -21.11 20.38 -6.71
N GLN A 111 -21.10 20.75 -7.98
CA GLN A 111 -21.31 19.81 -9.09
C GLN A 111 -20.16 18.79 -9.17
N ILE A 112 -18.91 19.25 -9.07
CA ILE A 112 -17.74 18.37 -8.99
C ILE A 112 -17.87 17.43 -7.79
N GLY A 113 -18.23 17.95 -6.60
CA GLY A 113 -18.41 17.14 -5.41
C GLY A 113 -19.46 16.03 -5.59
N LYS A 114 -20.61 16.35 -6.20
CA LYS A 114 -21.65 15.35 -6.52
C LYS A 114 -21.17 14.33 -7.55
N ASN A 115 -20.48 14.77 -8.60
CA ASN A 115 -19.95 13.87 -9.62
C ASN A 115 -18.88 12.94 -9.04
N GLN A 116 -18.04 13.44 -8.13
CA GLN A 116 -17.04 12.62 -7.43
C GLN A 116 -17.72 11.59 -6.52
N GLN A 117 -18.73 12.00 -5.74
CA GLN A 117 -19.50 11.06 -4.91
C GLN A 117 -20.15 9.96 -5.75
N TYR A 118 -20.81 10.33 -6.85
CA TYR A 118 -21.41 9.38 -7.77
C TYR A 118 -20.37 8.45 -8.39
N PHE A 119 -19.22 8.98 -8.79
CA PHE A 119 -18.10 8.17 -9.28
C PHE A 119 -17.63 7.17 -8.22
N ASP A 120 -17.36 7.64 -6.99
CA ASP A 120 -16.86 6.81 -5.89
C ASP A 120 -17.85 5.70 -5.52
N GLU A 121 -19.15 6.00 -5.46
CA GLU A 121 -20.22 5.03 -5.20
C GLU A 121 -20.31 3.96 -6.30
N ASN A 122 -20.28 4.37 -7.57
CA ASN A 122 -20.31 3.43 -8.69
C ASN A 122 -19.07 2.55 -8.76
N GLN A 123 -17.87 3.12 -8.55
CA GLN A 123 -16.64 2.32 -8.52
C GLN A 123 -16.69 1.32 -7.38
N ARG A 124 -17.15 1.73 -6.19
CA ARG A 124 -17.33 0.82 -5.06
C ARG A 124 -18.26 -0.34 -5.40
N GLN A 125 -19.48 -0.06 -5.88
CA GLN A 125 -20.44 -1.11 -6.24
C GLN A 125 -19.88 -2.06 -7.30
N ARG A 126 -19.22 -1.52 -8.33
CA ARG A 126 -18.58 -2.31 -9.38
C ARG A 126 -17.49 -3.24 -8.81
N LEU A 127 -16.66 -2.73 -7.91
CA LEU A 127 -15.60 -3.51 -7.26
C LEU A 127 -16.16 -4.56 -6.29
N GLU A 128 -17.30 -4.29 -5.62
CA GLU A 128 -18.00 -5.30 -4.78
C GLU A 128 -18.51 -6.46 -5.63
N ILE A 129 -19.19 -6.16 -6.74
CA ILE A 129 -19.65 -7.17 -7.69
C ILE A 129 -18.47 -7.98 -8.25
N LEU A 130 -17.36 -7.29 -8.58
CA LEU A 130 -16.19 -7.96 -9.12
C LEU A 130 -15.51 -8.86 -8.08
N LEU A 131 -15.43 -8.43 -6.83
CA LEU A 131 -14.91 -9.24 -5.73
C LEU A 131 -15.73 -10.54 -5.56
N GLU A 132 -17.06 -10.44 -5.59
CA GLU A 132 -17.96 -11.59 -5.41
C GLU A 132 -17.95 -12.56 -6.61
N GLN A 133 -17.91 -12.04 -7.84
CA GLN A 133 -18.13 -12.84 -9.06
C GLN A 133 -16.84 -13.29 -9.73
N ASN A 134 -15.79 -12.45 -9.69
CA ASN A 134 -14.52 -12.72 -10.35
C ASN A 134 -13.34 -12.07 -9.59
N PRO A 135 -12.99 -12.59 -8.40
CA PRO A 135 -11.93 -12.03 -7.57
C PRO A 135 -10.55 -12.06 -8.26
N ALA A 136 -10.35 -12.96 -9.22
CA ALA A 136 -9.12 -13.04 -10.00
C ALA A 136 -8.89 -11.79 -10.88
N GLY A 137 -9.95 -11.20 -11.41
CA GLY A 137 -9.88 -9.98 -12.24
C GLY A 137 -9.72 -8.68 -11.44
N LEU A 138 -9.92 -8.72 -10.11
CA LEU A 138 -9.95 -7.53 -9.27
C LEU A 138 -8.61 -6.78 -9.29
N ILE A 139 -7.48 -7.48 -9.24
CA ILE A 139 -6.14 -6.84 -9.19
C ILE A 139 -5.87 -6.01 -10.44
N GLU A 140 -6.21 -6.53 -11.61
CA GLU A 140 -6.05 -5.81 -12.88
C GLU A 140 -6.94 -4.57 -12.93
N GLU A 141 -8.19 -4.69 -12.48
CA GLU A 141 -9.13 -3.58 -12.43
C GLU A 141 -8.66 -2.48 -11.46
N LEU A 142 -8.18 -2.85 -10.27
CA LEU A 142 -7.62 -1.90 -9.31
C LEU A 142 -6.41 -1.16 -9.88
N PHE A 143 -5.54 -1.86 -10.61
CA PHE A 143 -4.40 -1.25 -11.29
C PHE A 143 -4.84 -0.26 -12.38
N ILE A 144 -5.83 -0.63 -13.21
CA ILE A 144 -6.38 0.26 -14.24
C ILE A 144 -7.01 1.50 -13.60
N LEU A 145 -7.76 1.32 -12.50
CA LEU A 145 -8.41 2.42 -11.78
C LEU A 145 -7.39 3.42 -11.23
N GLU A 146 -6.31 2.95 -10.62
CA GLU A 146 -5.22 3.80 -10.12
C GLU A 146 -4.49 4.54 -11.26
N LYS A 147 -4.18 3.82 -12.34
CA LYS A 147 -3.51 4.37 -13.52
C LYS A 147 -4.31 5.50 -14.17
N ASN A 148 -5.64 5.35 -14.23
CA ASN A 148 -6.53 6.34 -14.84
C ASN A 148 -6.83 7.53 -13.92
N ASN A 149 -6.49 7.44 -12.62
CA ASN A 149 -6.76 8.48 -11.63
C ASN A 149 -5.50 8.84 -10.83
N PRO A 150 -4.41 9.26 -11.49
CA PRO A 150 -3.14 9.53 -10.82
C PRO A 150 -3.29 10.67 -9.80
N GLY A 151 -2.84 10.42 -8.56
CA GLY A 151 -2.90 11.39 -7.46
C GLY A 151 -4.26 11.55 -6.78
N ASN A 152 -5.29 10.78 -7.19
CA ASN A 152 -6.57 10.79 -6.50
C ASN A 152 -6.51 9.93 -5.22
N GLN A 153 -6.48 10.59 -4.06
CA GLN A 153 -6.40 9.91 -2.77
C GLN A 153 -7.61 9.03 -2.45
N ASN A 154 -8.82 9.41 -2.91
CA ASN A 154 -10.01 8.59 -2.70
C ASN A 154 -9.90 7.26 -3.44
N VAL A 155 -9.39 7.30 -4.68
CA VAL A 155 -9.15 6.10 -5.47
C VAL A 155 -8.08 5.21 -4.83
N LEU A 156 -6.97 5.79 -4.35
CA LEU A 156 -5.93 5.04 -3.65
C LEU A 156 -6.44 4.37 -2.37
N ASN A 157 -7.30 5.07 -1.61
CA ASN A 157 -7.91 4.51 -0.41
C ASN A 157 -8.88 3.38 -0.76
N LEU A 158 -9.68 3.56 -1.81
CA LEU A 158 -10.63 2.56 -2.30
C LEU A 158 -9.89 1.30 -2.77
N THR A 159 -8.84 1.44 -3.58
CA THR A 159 -8.08 0.30 -4.09
C THR A 159 -7.37 -0.46 -2.98
N THR A 160 -6.84 0.25 -1.98
CA THR A 160 -6.27 -0.36 -0.76
C THR A 160 -7.34 -1.16 0.00
N GLU A 161 -8.53 -0.60 0.21
CA GLU A 161 -9.64 -1.30 0.86
C GLU A 161 -10.00 -2.61 0.14
N PHE A 162 -10.06 -2.60 -1.20
CA PHE A 162 -10.42 -3.79 -1.97
C PHE A 162 -9.29 -4.84 -2.05
N ARG A 163 -8.02 -4.42 -2.05
CA ARG A 163 -6.89 -5.35 -1.85
C ARG A 163 -7.00 -6.06 -0.50
N ASP A 164 -7.28 -5.29 0.56
CA ASP A 164 -7.46 -5.84 1.90
C ASP A 164 -8.63 -6.82 2.00
N LYS A 165 -9.78 -6.50 1.36
CA LYS A 165 -10.93 -7.41 1.28
C LYS A 165 -10.59 -8.70 0.56
N LEU A 166 -9.93 -8.62 -0.59
CA LEU A 166 -9.51 -9.80 -1.35
C LEU A 166 -8.53 -10.68 -0.55
N ILE A 167 -7.57 -10.06 0.13
CA ILE A 167 -6.64 -10.79 1.01
C ILE A 167 -7.42 -11.48 2.14
N ALA A 168 -8.37 -10.79 2.77
CA ALA A 168 -9.19 -11.35 3.84
C ALA A 168 -10.02 -12.55 3.36
N GLU A 169 -10.60 -12.48 2.17
CA GLU A 169 -11.38 -13.55 1.57
C GLU A 169 -10.50 -14.77 1.26
N LYS A 170 -9.35 -14.57 0.60
CA LYS A 170 -8.38 -15.65 0.35
C LYS A 170 -7.89 -16.31 1.64
N ILE A 171 -7.62 -15.52 2.68
CA ILE A 171 -7.24 -16.03 4.01
C ILE A 171 -8.35 -16.93 4.58
N LYS A 172 -9.60 -16.49 4.49
CA LYS A 172 -10.77 -17.24 4.96
C LYS A 172 -10.95 -18.55 4.18
N GLU A 173 -10.81 -18.52 2.86
CA GLU A 173 -10.88 -19.73 2.01
C GLU A 173 -9.79 -20.75 2.33
N LYS A 174 -8.62 -20.28 2.79
CA LYS A 174 -7.46 -21.11 3.12
C LYS A 174 -7.21 -21.21 4.63
N GLU A 175 -8.24 -20.99 5.44
CA GLU A 175 -8.13 -20.99 6.91
C GLU A 175 -7.57 -22.32 7.43
N GLU A 176 -8.05 -23.46 6.91
CA GLU A 176 -7.55 -24.79 7.27
C GLU A 176 -6.06 -24.97 6.97
N LEU A 177 -5.60 -24.41 5.84
CA LEU A 177 -4.17 -24.46 5.47
C LEU A 177 -3.35 -23.66 6.48
N ILE A 178 -3.79 -22.45 6.83
CA ILE A 178 -3.13 -21.54 7.77
C ILE A 178 -2.95 -22.20 9.15
N TYR A 179 -3.95 -22.98 9.59
CA TYR A 179 -3.90 -23.69 10.87
C TYR A 179 -3.32 -25.11 10.78
N SER A 180 -2.90 -25.58 9.61
CA SER A 180 -2.23 -26.87 9.45
C SER A 180 -0.73 -26.81 9.81
N GLU A 181 -0.05 -27.96 9.75
CA GLU A 181 1.41 -28.12 9.86
C GLU A 181 2.10 -28.13 8.48
N LYS A 182 1.38 -27.81 7.40
CA LYS A 182 1.91 -27.78 6.03
C LYS A 182 2.69 -26.48 5.77
N TYR A 183 3.78 -26.27 6.49
CA TYR A 183 4.50 -24.97 6.51
C TYR A 183 4.98 -24.48 5.13
N GLU A 184 5.43 -25.37 4.25
CA GLU A 184 5.81 -25.00 2.88
C GLU A 184 4.63 -24.48 2.05
N ALA A 185 3.45 -25.11 2.21
CA ALA A 185 2.24 -24.68 1.54
C ALA A 185 1.72 -23.34 2.09
N ILE A 186 1.89 -23.09 3.41
CA ILE A 186 1.60 -21.79 4.02
C ILE A 186 2.55 -20.71 3.46
N GLU A 187 3.85 -21.01 3.30
CA GLU A 187 4.81 -20.05 2.74
C GLU A 187 4.48 -19.69 1.28
N ASN A 188 4.12 -20.68 0.45
CA ASN A 188 3.70 -20.43 -0.92
C ASN A 188 2.42 -19.59 -0.97
N PHE A 189 1.45 -19.88 -0.09
CA PHE A 189 0.24 -19.09 0.03
C PHE A 189 0.52 -17.64 0.45
N ILE A 190 1.45 -17.41 1.38
CA ILE A 190 1.91 -16.06 1.76
C ILE A 190 2.46 -15.33 0.53
N LYS A 191 3.33 -15.97 -0.27
CA LYS A 191 3.89 -15.37 -1.49
C LYS A 191 2.81 -14.99 -2.51
N GLU A 192 1.77 -15.82 -2.65
CA GLU A 192 0.62 -15.49 -3.50
C GLU A 192 -0.13 -14.24 -3.00
N LEU A 193 -0.31 -14.09 -1.68
CA LEU A 193 -0.94 -12.90 -1.11
C LEU A 193 -0.06 -11.65 -1.26
N GLU A 194 1.26 -11.78 -1.17
CA GLU A 194 2.21 -10.66 -1.35
C GLU A 194 2.17 -10.06 -2.76
N THR A 195 1.73 -10.82 -3.78
CA THR A 195 1.48 -10.26 -5.12
C THR A 195 0.29 -9.30 -5.17
N VAL A 196 -0.63 -9.38 -4.20
CA VAL A 196 -1.77 -8.46 -4.06
C VAL A 196 -1.35 -7.20 -3.35
N ASP A 197 -0.75 -7.36 -2.17
CA ASP A 197 -0.15 -6.27 -1.39
C ASP A 197 0.93 -6.79 -0.42
N ALA A 198 2.19 -6.58 -0.76
CA ALA A 198 3.33 -6.99 0.07
C ALA A 198 3.43 -6.29 1.43
N LYS A 199 2.73 -5.16 1.64
CA LYS A 199 2.77 -4.40 2.90
C LYS A 199 1.57 -4.69 3.81
N ASN A 200 0.66 -5.56 3.40
CA ASN A 200 -0.52 -5.87 4.19
C ASN A 200 -0.16 -6.55 5.53
N GLN A 201 -0.70 -6.02 6.63
CA GLN A 201 -0.36 -6.47 7.99
C GLN A 201 -0.81 -7.91 8.28
N ARG A 202 -1.94 -8.35 7.73
CA ARG A 202 -2.48 -9.70 7.98
C ARG A 202 -1.58 -10.77 7.39
N ILE A 203 -0.99 -10.51 6.22
CA ILE A 203 0.00 -11.41 5.60
C ILE A 203 1.21 -11.58 6.53
N ALA A 204 1.72 -10.45 7.06
CA ALA A 204 2.85 -10.48 7.98
C ALA A 204 2.54 -11.22 9.28
N GLU A 205 1.32 -11.10 9.81
CA GLU A 205 0.85 -11.83 10.99
C GLU A 205 0.79 -13.35 10.75
N ILE A 206 0.23 -13.80 9.62
CA ILE A 206 0.21 -15.21 9.24
C ILE A 206 1.64 -15.75 9.14
N GLY A 207 2.54 -15.02 8.50
CA GLY A 207 3.95 -15.42 8.39
C GLY A 207 4.66 -15.55 9.75
N LYS A 208 4.41 -14.61 10.68
CA LYS A 208 4.94 -14.70 12.06
C LYS A 208 4.37 -15.91 12.81
N MET A 209 3.05 -16.12 12.72
CA MET A 209 2.37 -17.23 13.38
C MET A 209 2.87 -18.58 12.85
N ALA A 210 2.97 -18.75 11.53
CA ALA A 210 3.43 -19.97 10.90
C ALA A 210 4.86 -20.33 11.32
N LYS A 211 5.78 -19.36 11.30
CA LYS A 211 7.17 -19.55 11.75
C LYS A 211 7.26 -19.93 13.22
N ALA A 212 6.48 -19.28 14.08
CA ALA A 212 6.45 -19.61 15.51
C ALA A 212 5.95 -21.04 15.75
N ARG A 213 4.89 -21.45 15.05
CA ARG A 213 4.35 -22.82 15.13
C ARG A 213 5.32 -23.86 14.58
N GLN A 214 5.98 -23.59 13.45
CA GLN A 214 7.00 -24.47 12.87
C GLN A 214 8.14 -24.71 13.86
N HIS A 215 8.63 -23.65 14.49
CA HIS A 215 9.67 -23.76 15.51
C HIS A 215 9.21 -24.58 16.72
N TYR A 216 7.97 -24.37 17.17
CA TYR A 216 7.40 -25.14 18.28
C TYR A 216 7.24 -26.63 17.94
N SER A 217 6.74 -26.97 16.75
CA SER A 217 6.64 -28.35 16.26
C SER A 217 8.02 -29.02 16.19
N GLN A 218 9.02 -28.33 15.63
CA GLN A 218 10.40 -28.84 15.58
C GLN A 218 11.01 -29.10 16.97
N LEU A 219 10.71 -28.24 17.95
CA LEU A 219 11.12 -28.47 19.34
C LEU A 219 10.41 -29.69 19.94
N HIS A 220 9.11 -29.82 19.73
CA HIS A 220 8.34 -30.94 20.24
C HIS A 220 8.80 -32.28 19.65
N ASP A 221 8.99 -32.34 18.32
CA ASP A 221 9.50 -33.52 17.62
C ASP A 221 10.89 -33.92 18.15
N LYS A 222 11.75 -32.93 18.42
CA LYS A 222 13.06 -33.16 19.03
C LYS A 222 12.92 -33.75 20.42
N GLU A 223 12.04 -33.22 21.26
CA GLU A 223 11.80 -33.73 22.62
C GLU A 223 11.22 -35.15 22.60
N GLU A 224 10.25 -35.43 21.74
CA GLU A 224 9.66 -36.77 21.59
C GLU A 224 10.71 -37.78 21.10
N PHE A 225 11.51 -37.41 20.10
CA PHE A 225 12.59 -38.24 19.60
C PHE A 225 13.60 -38.59 20.71
N LEU A 226 14.00 -37.61 21.52
CA LEU A 226 14.90 -37.83 22.65
C LEU A 226 14.28 -38.76 23.70
N TYR A 227 12.98 -38.59 24.00
CA TYR A 227 12.25 -39.45 24.94
C TYR A 227 12.12 -40.91 24.47
N GLN A 228 11.76 -41.13 23.20
CA GLN A 228 11.71 -42.47 22.62
C GLN A 228 13.11 -43.11 22.58
N GLY A 229 14.13 -42.30 22.25
CA GLY A 229 15.53 -42.71 22.32
C GLY A 229 15.97 -43.15 23.72
N GLU A 230 15.57 -42.41 24.76
CA GLU A 230 15.84 -42.77 26.17
C GLU A 230 15.26 -44.15 26.50
N LYS A 231 13.98 -44.40 26.15
CA LYS A 231 13.33 -45.71 26.33
C LYS A 231 14.01 -46.83 25.57
N HIS A 232 14.50 -46.55 24.36
CA HIS A 232 15.22 -47.53 23.55
C HIS A 232 16.54 -47.93 24.21
N ILE A 233 17.32 -46.96 24.72
CA ILE A 233 18.55 -47.22 25.46
C ILE A 233 18.27 -48.06 26.71
N ASP A 234 17.24 -47.72 27.48
CA ASP A 234 16.86 -48.49 28.66
C ASP A 234 16.48 -49.94 28.33
N THR A 235 15.81 -50.15 27.20
CA THR A 235 15.47 -51.49 26.70
C THR A 235 16.73 -52.27 26.33
N LEU A 236 17.66 -51.66 25.60
CA LEU A 236 18.94 -52.28 25.27
C LEU A 236 19.75 -52.64 26.51
N MET A 237 19.73 -51.77 27.52
CA MET A 237 20.36 -51.99 28.83
C MET A 237 19.75 -53.17 29.58
N LYS A 238 18.43 -53.38 29.50
CA LYS A 238 17.74 -54.54 30.11
C LYS A 238 18.09 -55.84 29.38
N LEU A 239 18.25 -55.79 28.06
CA LEU A 239 18.64 -56.92 27.22
C LEU A 239 20.15 -57.24 27.26
N LYS A 240 20.92 -56.54 28.11
CA LYS A 240 22.39 -56.64 28.19
C LYS A 240 23.12 -56.37 26.87
N LYS A 241 22.53 -55.59 25.96
CA LYS A 241 23.13 -55.17 24.68
C LYS A 241 23.83 -53.82 24.85
N PHE A 242 24.86 -53.77 25.69
CA PHE A 242 25.44 -52.51 26.16
C PHE A 242 26.23 -51.75 25.09
N ASP A 243 26.91 -52.44 24.19
CA ASP A 243 27.59 -51.86 23.01
C ASP A 243 26.60 -51.08 22.13
N LYS A 244 25.41 -51.64 21.89
CA LYS A 244 24.34 -50.99 21.13
C LYS A 244 23.72 -49.83 21.89
N ALA A 245 23.57 -49.96 23.21
CA ALA A 245 23.08 -48.88 24.07
C ALA A 245 24.02 -47.66 24.03
N ILE A 246 25.34 -47.89 24.02
CA ILE A 246 26.35 -46.83 23.88
C ILE A 246 26.23 -46.12 22.52
N LYS A 247 26.08 -46.88 21.43
CA LYS A 247 25.90 -46.31 20.08
C LYS A 247 24.66 -45.42 20.01
N ALA A 248 23.50 -45.95 20.44
CA ALA A 248 22.26 -45.20 20.47
C ALA A 248 22.36 -43.93 21.34
N ALA A 249 23.01 -44.01 22.51
CA ALA A 249 23.23 -42.83 23.36
C ALA A 249 24.10 -41.76 22.69
N ASN A 250 25.17 -42.14 21.97
CA ASN A 250 25.99 -41.19 21.23
C ASN A 250 25.23 -40.54 20.07
N GLU A 251 24.36 -41.28 19.38
CA GLU A 251 23.50 -40.75 18.31
C GLU A 251 22.52 -39.69 18.84
N LEU A 252 21.88 -39.93 19.98
CA LEU A 252 21.01 -38.92 20.61
C LEU A 252 21.79 -37.69 21.10
N LEU A 253 23.01 -37.88 21.64
CA LEU A 253 23.87 -36.78 22.06
C LEU A 253 24.41 -35.95 20.88
N ALA A 254 24.41 -36.49 19.65
CA ALA A 254 24.72 -35.71 18.46
C ALA A 254 23.63 -34.64 18.19
N ILE A 255 22.38 -34.92 18.59
CA ILE A 255 21.22 -34.03 18.44
C ILE A 255 21.09 -33.06 19.63
N ASP A 256 21.38 -33.54 20.84
CA ASP A 256 21.44 -32.71 22.05
C ASP A 256 22.65 -33.09 22.91
N ARG A 257 23.75 -32.36 22.69
CA ARG A 257 25.06 -32.61 23.32
C ARG A 257 25.04 -32.48 24.84
N PHE A 258 24.08 -31.75 25.39
CA PHE A 258 24.03 -31.44 26.82
C PHE A 258 22.90 -32.16 27.54
N ASN A 259 22.28 -33.17 26.91
CA ASN A 259 21.23 -33.94 27.53
C ASN A 259 21.75 -34.76 28.72
N THR A 260 21.55 -34.24 29.93
CA THR A 260 22.06 -34.83 31.17
C THR A 260 21.50 -36.23 31.45
N ARG A 261 20.30 -36.57 30.96
CA ARG A 261 19.72 -37.91 31.13
C ARG A 261 20.44 -38.93 30.26
N ILE A 262 20.63 -38.61 28.98
CA ILE A 262 21.33 -39.50 28.03
C ILE A 262 22.80 -39.67 28.43
N LEU A 263 23.48 -38.61 28.89
CA LEU A 263 24.85 -38.71 29.41
C LEU A 263 24.96 -39.72 30.56
N LYS A 264 24.04 -39.70 31.51
CA LYS A 264 23.99 -40.67 32.62
C LYS A 264 23.75 -42.10 32.14
N LEU A 265 22.87 -42.29 31.15
CA LEU A 265 22.62 -43.60 30.56
C LEU A 265 23.85 -44.14 29.82
N LEU A 266 24.56 -43.28 29.09
CA LEU A 266 25.81 -43.62 28.41
C LEU A 266 26.88 -44.09 29.40
N GLU A 267 27.11 -43.38 30.49
CA GLU A 267 28.06 -43.77 31.54
C GLU A 267 27.69 -45.12 32.16
N LYS A 268 26.39 -45.32 32.47
CA LYS A 268 25.89 -46.58 33.01
C LYS A 268 26.08 -47.73 32.04
N ALA A 269 25.87 -47.52 30.74
CA ALA A 269 26.08 -48.51 29.69
C ALA A 269 27.56 -48.89 29.57
N ARG A 270 28.46 -47.90 29.57
CA ARG A 270 29.93 -48.13 29.56
C ARG A 270 30.38 -48.95 30.76
N LYS A 271 29.90 -48.60 31.96
CA LYS A 271 30.24 -49.33 33.18
C LYS A 271 29.76 -50.79 33.12
N LYS A 272 28.51 -51.02 32.68
CA LYS A 272 27.97 -52.39 32.54
C LYS A 272 28.68 -53.21 31.47
N LEU A 273 29.02 -52.61 30.32
CA LEU A 273 29.79 -53.28 29.28
C LEU A 273 31.17 -53.72 29.80
N PHE A 274 31.86 -52.82 30.52
CA PHE A 274 33.14 -53.13 31.13
C PHE A 274 33.03 -54.31 32.11
N THR A 275 32.05 -54.27 33.02
CA THR A 275 31.79 -55.38 33.97
C THR A 275 31.51 -56.69 33.23
N GLN A 276 30.61 -56.69 32.23
CA GLN A 276 30.31 -57.90 31.44
C GLN A 276 31.56 -58.46 30.75
N SER A 277 32.34 -57.61 30.08
CA SER A 277 33.57 -58.05 29.42
C SER A 277 34.61 -58.60 30.41
N SER A 278 34.65 -58.04 31.62
CA SER A 278 35.55 -58.49 32.68
C SER A 278 35.13 -59.86 33.22
N GLU A 279 33.84 -60.05 33.49
CA GLU A 279 33.27 -61.34 33.90
C GLU A 279 33.48 -62.43 32.83
N GLU A 280 33.19 -62.12 31.55
CA GLU A 280 33.44 -63.04 30.44
C GLU A 280 34.92 -63.41 30.33
N THR A 281 35.83 -62.45 30.54
CA THR A 281 37.27 -62.71 30.53
C THR A 281 37.69 -63.60 31.70
N ILE A 282 37.16 -63.34 32.90
CA ILE A 282 37.42 -64.17 34.10
C ILE A 282 36.90 -65.60 33.87
N ASP A 283 35.70 -65.78 33.34
CA ASP A 283 35.13 -67.08 33.02
C ASP A 283 35.98 -67.84 31.98
N ILE A 284 36.49 -67.14 30.96
CA ILE A 284 37.39 -67.75 29.96
C ILE A 284 38.70 -68.17 30.63
N ILE A 285 39.29 -67.33 31.48
CA ILE A 285 40.52 -67.64 32.22
C ILE A 285 40.30 -68.86 33.12
N GLN A 286 39.21 -68.89 33.89
CA GLN A 286 38.88 -69.99 34.79
C GLN A 286 38.69 -71.30 34.01
N LYS A 287 37.91 -71.29 32.93
CA LYS A 287 37.73 -72.49 32.08
C LYS A 287 39.04 -72.97 31.48
N LYS A 288 39.88 -72.05 30.99
CA LYS A 288 41.21 -72.41 30.47
C LYS A 288 42.11 -72.97 31.56
N GLN A 289 42.06 -72.42 32.77
CA GLN A 289 42.85 -72.89 33.91
C GLN A 289 42.39 -74.27 34.39
N GLU A 290 41.08 -74.53 34.44
CA GLU A 290 40.53 -75.87 34.70
C GLU A 290 40.95 -76.88 33.63
N GLN A 291 40.91 -76.47 32.36
CA GLN A 291 41.36 -77.29 31.24
C GLN A 291 42.86 -77.60 31.33
N LEU A 292 43.71 -76.59 31.58
CA LEU A 292 45.14 -76.75 31.82
C LEU A 292 45.45 -77.68 33.00
N ASN A 293 44.75 -77.52 34.12
CA ASN A 293 44.88 -78.40 35.28
C ASN A 293 44.49 -79.85 34.97
N THR A 294 43.50 -80.05 34.11
CA THR A 294 43.05 -81.37 33.67
C THR A 294 44.05 -82.00 32.70
N ASP A 295 44.56 -81.21 31.75
CA ASP A 295 45.58 -81.63 30.79
C ASP A 295 46.90 -82.00 31.50
N HIS A 296 47.31 -81.22 32.50
CA HIS A 296 48.45 -81.52 33.37
C HIS A 296 48.27 -82.85 34.12
N LYS A 297 47.09 -83.13 34.67
CA LYS A 297 46.80 -84.41 35.35
C LYS A 297 46.86 -85.61 34.40
N ASN A 298 46.47 -85.43 33.14
CA ASN A 298 46.36 -86.51 32.17
C ASN A 298 47.63 -86.72 31.33
N ASN A 299 48.49 -85.71 31.18
CA ASN A 299 49.75 -85.78 30.44
C ASN A 299 50.85 -84.90 31.10
N PRO A 300 51.38 -85.32 32.25
CA PRO A 300 52.41 -84.55 32.97
C PRO A 300 53.68 -84.31 32.14
N ASP A 301 54.08 -85.26 31.29
CA ASP A 301 55.32 -85.19 30.51
C ASP A 301 55.29 -84.20 29.32
N LYS A 302 54.12 -83.62 29.00
CA LYS A 302 53.95 -82.66 27.90
C LYS A 302 53.71 -81.22 28.37
N TYR A 303 53.67 -80.99 29.68
CA TYR A 303 53.35 -79.68 30.23
C TYR A 303 54.63 -78.83 30.33
N ILE A 304 54.75 -77.80 29.49
CA ILE A 304 55.78 -76.77 29.65
C ILE A 304 55.19 -75.73 30.61
N GLU A 305 55.80 -75.56 31.78
CA GLU A 305 55.54 -74.42 32.65
C GLU A 305 55.94 -73.13 31.93
N LEU A 306 54.95 -72.35 31.51
CA LEU A 306 55.08 -70.95 31.07
C LEU A 306 53.89 -70.12 31.55
#